data_AF-A0AAV6YQN5-F1
#
_entry.id   AF-A0AAV6YQN5-F1
#
_cell.length_a   1.000
_cell.length_b   1.000
_cell.length_c   1.000
_cell.angle_alpha   90.00
_cell.angle_beta   90.00
_cell.angle_gamma   90.00
#
_symmetry.space_group_name_H-M   'P 1'
#
loop_
_entity.id
_entity.type
_entity.pdbx_description
1 polymer ?
#
loop_
_entity_poly.entity_id
_entity_poly.type
_entity_poly.pdbx_seq_one_letter_code
_entity_poly.pdbx_strand_id
1 'polypeptide(L)'
;MSSRPSPQVIEEDGLQDNCKTVGTHLLLELSKLRDKFEIVGDVRGKGLMIGVEMVTDKKTRRPFPAENMNVIWEQCKEHGLLLGKGGLYNNVSATLL
;
A
#
# COMPACT_ATOMS: atom_id res chain seq x y z
N MET A 1 11.83 27.96 -6.30
CA MET A 1 11.51 26.55 -5.96
C MET A 1 12.72 25.97 -5.24
N SER A 2 12.69 25.92 -3.91
CA SER A 2 13.76 25.33 -3.11
C SER A 2 13.67 23.81 -3.23
N SER A 3 14.56 23.22 -4.00
CA SER A 3 14.57 21.80 -4.38
C SER A 3 15.34 20.91 -3.39
N ARG A 4 15.24 21.20 -2.09
CA ARG A 4 15.77 20.30 -1.06
C ARG A 4 14.65 19.95 -0.07
N PRO A 5 14.30 18.67 0.10
CA PRO A 5 13.58 18.25 1.29
C PRO A 5 14.53 18.48 2.46
N SER A 6 14.39 19.62 3.11
CA SER A 6 15.14 19.94 4.31
C SER A 6 14.29 19.56 5.52
N PRO A 7 14.91 19.21 6.66
CA PRO A 7 14.16 18.96 7.90
C PRO A 7 13.18 20.10 8.23
N GLN A 8 13.54 21.33 7.87
CA GLN A 8 12.69 22.52 8.02
C GLN A 8 11.38 22.39 7.24
N VAL A 9 11.40 21.92 5.98
CA VAL A 9 10.15 21.71 5.20
C VAL A 9 9.28 20.63 5.83
N ILE A 10 9.88 19.57 6.36
CA ILE A 10 9.14 18.48 7.04
C ILE A 10 8.40 19.01 8.27
N GLU A 11 9.04 19.91 9.02
CA GLU A 11 8.48 20.53 10.22
C GLU A 11 7.46 21.62 9.88
N GLU A 12 7.80 22.55 8.99
CA GLU A 12 6.96 23.69 8.59
C GLU A 12 5.64 23.25 7.94
N ASP A 13 5.69 22.22 7.08
CA ASP A 13 4.51 21.69 6.39
C ASP A 13 3.79 20.59 7.21
N GLY A 14 4.26 20.28 8.43
CA GLY A 14 3.65 19.28 9.30
C GLY A 14 3.57 17.88 8.66
N LEU A 15 4.54 17.52 7.82
CA LEU A 15 4.45 16.33 6.97
C LEU A 15 4.36 15.03 7.77
N GLN A 16 4.98 14.96 8.95
CA GLN A 16 4.90 13.79 9.83
C GLN A 16 3.49 13.58 10.39
N ASP A 17 2.83 14.64 10.83
CA ASP A 17 1.46 14.57 11.35
C ASP A 17 0.45 14.28 10.24
N ASN A 18 0.68 14.82 9.04
CA ASN A 18 -0.08 14.46 7.85
C ASN A 18 0.08 12.96 7.53
N CYS A 19 1.31 12.45 7.50
CA CYS A 19 1.58 11.04 7.26
C CYS A 19 0.90 10.14 8.32
N LYS A 20 0.92 10.55 9.58
CA LYS A 20 0.23 9.84 10.66
C LYS A 20 -1.28 9.81 10.44
N THR A 21 -1.89 10.95 10.12
CA THR A 21 -3.34 11.09 9.95
C THR A 21 -3.83 10.33 8.72
N VAL A 22 -3.27 10.64 7.55
CA VAL A 22 -3.66 10.02 6.27
C VAL A 22 -3.29 8.54 6.25
N GLY A 23 -2.10 8.18 6.74
CA GLY A 23 -1.65 6.80 6.83
C GLY A 23 -2.54 5.94 7.72
N THR A 24 -2.96 6.46 8.88
CA THR A 24 -3.89 5.75 9.77
C THR A 24 -5.24 5.54 9.09
N HIS A 25 -5.77 6.57 8.41
CA HIS A 25 -7.02 6.44 7.67
C HIS A 25 -6.91 5.38 6.56
N LEU A 26 -5.86 5.44 5.75
CA LEU A 26 -5.63 4.47 4.67
C LEU A 26 -5.48 3.04 5.19
N LEU A 27 -4.74 2.84 6.29
CA LEU A 27 -4.58 1.53 6.91
C LEU A 27 -5.93 0.95 7.38
N LEU A 28 -6.79 1.78 7.97
CA LEU A 28 -8.12 1.36 8.42
C LEU A 28 -9.02 0.98 7.24
N GLU A 29 -9.07 1.78 6.18
CA GLU A 29 -9.88 1.47 5.00
C GLU A 29 -9.38 0.23 4.26
N LEU A 30 -8.06 0.06 4.11
CA LEU A 30 -7.48 -1.16 3.52
C LEU A 30 -7.73 -2.39 4.40
N SER A 31 -7.75 -2.25 5.73
CA SER A 31 -8.12 -3.34 6.63
C SER A 31 -9.56 -3.80 6.43
N LYS A 32 -10.49 -2.90 6.11
CA LYS A 32 -11.85 -3.31 5.72
C LYS A 32 -11.86 -4.12 4.42
N LEU A 33 -10.97 -3.82 3.47
CA LEU A 33 -10.80 -4.63 2.27
C LEU A 33 -10.26 -6.03 2.58
N ARG A 34 -9.31 -6.14 3.53
CA ARG A 34 -8.84 -7.44 4.06
C ARG A 34 -9.98 -8.28 4.61
N ASP A 35 -10.86 -7.65 5.38
CA ASP A 35 -11.99 -8.35 6.00
C ASP A 35 -13.09 -8.70 4.97
N LYS A 36 -13.20 -7.93 3.88
CA LYS A 36 -14.18 -8.13 2.81
C LYS A 36 -13.75 -9.16 1.75
N PHE A 37 -12.46 -9.21 1.41
CA PHE A 37 -11.95 -10.00 0.28
C PHE A 37 -11.00 -11.11 0.74
N GLU A 38 -11.25 -12.34 0.29
CA GLU A 38 -10.40 -13.49 0.65
C GLU A 38 -8.99 -13.41 0.08
N ILE A 39 -8.83 -12.71 -1.04
CA ILE A 39 -7.53 -12.55 -1.69
C ILE A 39 -6.60 -11.57 -0.97
N VAL A 40 -7.11 -10.77 -0.03
CA VAL A 40 -6.32 -9.83 0.75
C VAL A 40 -5.96 -10.50 2.07
N GLY A 41 -4.72 -10.96 2.18
CA GLY A 41 -4.24 -11.74 3.32
C GLY A 41 -3.88 -10.89 4.52
N ASP A 42 -3.13 -9.81 4.29
CA ASP A 42 -2.61 -8.95 5.36
C ASP A 42 -2.47 -7.50 4.88
N VAL A 43 -2.60 -6.57 5.82
CA VAL A 43 -2.46 -5.12 5.60
C VAL A 43 -1.60 -4.58 6.74
N ARG A 44 -0.41 -4.09 6.41
CA ARG A 44 0.60 -3.69 7.39
C ARG A 44 1.37 -2.46 6.94
N GLY A 45 1.86 -1.67 7.89
CA GLY A 45 2.65 -0.47 7.58
C GLY A 45 2.61 0.57 8.67
N LYS A 46 3.24 1.72 8.40
CA LYS A 46 3.20 2.91 9.26
C LYS A 46 3.33 4.18 8.43
N GLY A 47 2.54 5.20 8.78
CA GLY A 47 2.47 6.42 7.98
C GLY A 47 2.01 6.09 6.57
N LEU A 48 2.71 6.60 5.56
CA LEU A 48 2.38 6.35 4.15
C LEU A 48 3.14 5.17 3.53
N MET A 49 3.91 4.43 4.33
CA MET A 49 4.54 3.18 3.91
C MET A 49 3.64 2.00 4.31
N ILE A 50 2.70 1.64 3.43
CA ILE A 50 1.72 0.58 3.66
C ILE A 50 1.83 -0.49 2.57
N GLY A 51 1.85 -1.75 3.01
CA GLY A 51 1.83 -2.94 2.17
C GLY A 51 0.53 -3.72 2.35
N VAL A 52 -0.06 -4.11 1.23
CA VAL A 52 -1.21 -5.02 1.13
C VAL A 52 -0.71 -6.32 0.52
N GLU A 53 -0.77 -7.40 1.31
CA GLU A 53 -0.36 -8.72 0.86
C GLU A 53 -1.54 -9.48 0.28
N MET A 54 -1.36 -9.95 -0.95
CA MET A 54 -2.34 -10.73 -1.67
C MET A 54 -1.99 -12.22 -1.55
N VAL A 55 -2.99 -13.04 -1.22
CA VAL A 55 -2.86 -14.50 -1.05
C VAL A 55 -3.99 -15.24 -1.74
N THR A 56 -3.81 -16.53 -2.02
CA THR A 56 -4.90 -17.40 -2.49
C THR A 56 -5.68 -18.04 -1.34
N ASP A 57 -5.05 -18.13 -0.16
CA ASP A 57 -5.66 -18.68 1.04
C ASP A 57 -5.02 -18.02 2.28
N LYS A 58 -5.87 -17.50 3.18
CA LYS A 58 -5.44 -16.73 4.36
C LYS A 58 -4.74 -17.60 5.42
N LYS A 59 -5.06 -18.89 5.51
CA LYS A 59 -4.51 -19.80 6.54
C LYS A 59 -3.09 -20.22 6.20
N THR A 60 -2.89 -20.66 4.97
CA THR A 60 -1.60 -21.11 4.43
C THR A 60 -0.71 -19.96 3.98
N ARG A 61 -1.29 -18.76 3.80
CA ARG A 61 -0.64 -17.58 3.21
C ARG A 61 0.01 -17.88 1.86
N ARG A 62 -0.58 -18.81 1.09
CA ARG A 62 -0.07 -19.15 -0.24
C ARG A 62 -0.09 -17.89 -1.12
N PRO A 63 1.05 -17.47 -1.70
CA PRO A 63 1.12 -16.23 -2.48
C PRO A 63 0.09 -16.18 -3.59
N PHE A 64 -0.46 -14.99 -3.84
CA PHE A 64 -1.32 -14.76 -4.99
C PHE A 64 -0.51 -14.88 -6.30
N PRO A 65 -1.06 -15.50 -7.35
CA PRO A 65 -0.31 -15.71 -8.59
C PRO A 65 0.10 -14.38 -9.23
N ALA A 66 1.31 -14.34 -9.77
CA ALA A 66 1.92 -13.10 -10.29
C ALA A 66 1.14 -12.56 -11.51
N GLU A 67 0.62 -13.44 -12.35
CA GLU A 67 -0.21 -13.11 -13.49
C GLU A 67 -1.51 -12.41 -13.07
N ASN A 68 -2.17 -12.88 -12.01
CA ASN A 68 -3.38 -12.24 -11.48
C ASN A 68 -3.03 -10.90 -10.80
N MET A 69 -1.89 -10.81 -10.12
CA MET A 69 -1.40 -9.54 -9.58
C MET A 69 -1.17 -8.49 -10.66
N ASN A 70 -0.66 -8.89 -11.83
CA ASN A 70 -0.43 -7.98 -12.95
C ASN A 70 -1.75 -7.40 -13.49
N VAL A 71 -2.81 -8.20 -13.54
CA VAL A 71 -4.14 -7.71 -13.95
C VAL A 71 -4.63 -6.62 -13.00
N ILE A 72 -4.57 -6.87 -11.68
CA ILE A 72 -4.97 -5.88 -10.67
C ILE A 72 -4.11 -4.60 -10.80
N TRP A 73 -2.81 -4.78 -11.01
CA TRP A 73 -1.87 -3.66 -11.15
C TRP A 73 -2.16 -2.78 -12.36
N GLU A 74 -2.38 -3.37 -13.54
CA GLU A 74 -2.74 -2.61 -14.75
C GLU A 74 -4.10 -1.93 -14.58
N GLN A 75 -5.09 -2.59 -13.98
CA GLN A 75 -6.38 -1.96 -13.69
C GLN A 75 -6.24 -0.75 -12.77
N CYS A 76 -5.46 -0.85 -11.68
CA CYS A 76 -5.19 0.29 -10.82
C CYS A 76 -4.57 1.45 -11.62
N LYS A 77 -3.58 1.16 -12.48
CA LYS A 77 -2.92 2.15 -13.33
C LYS A 77 -3.89 2.80 -14.32
N GLU A 78 -4.76 2.03 -14.97
CA GLU A 78 -5.82 2.54 -15.87
C GLU A 78 -6.79 3.47 -15.13
N HIS A 79 -7.03 3.21 -13.85
CA HIS A 79 -7.84 4.05 -12.97
C HIS A 79 -7.06 5.23 -12.33
N GLY A 80 -5.80 5.45 -12.72
CA GLY A 80 -4.97 6.55 -12.23
C GLY A 80 -4.30 6.28 -10.87
N LEU A 81 -4.32 5.04 -10.38
CA LEU A 81 -3.67 4.61 -9.15
C LEU A 81 -2.38 3.83 -9.46
N LEU A 82 -1.24 4.44 -9.20
CA LEU A 82 0.06 3.77 -9.33
C LEU A 82 0.39 3.02 -8.04
N LEU A 83 0.70 1.73 -8.17
CA LEU A 83 1.09 0.88 -7.05
C LEU A 83 2.50 0.32 -7.30
N GLY A 84 3.30 0.21 -6.24
CA GLY A 84 4.50 -0.62 -6.27
C GLY A 84 4.11 -2.08 -6.06
N LYS A 85 4.80 -3.02 -6.71
CA LYS A 85 4.75 -4.44 -6.34
C LYS A 85 6.11 -4.85 -5.77
N GLY A 86 6.09 -5.59 -4.66
CA GLY A 86 7.29 -6.07 -4.00
C GLY A 86 7.06 -7.38 -3.26
N GLY A 87 8.00 -7.74 -2.39
CA GLY A 87 8.07 -9.04 -1.74
C GLY A 87 8.64 -10.13 -2.66
N LEU A 88 9.09 -11.24 -2.07
CA LEU A 88 9.77 -12.33 -2.80
C LEU A 88 8.96 -12.89 -3.98
N TYR A 89 7.63 -12.84 -3.87
CA TYR A 89 6.70 -13.39 -4.87
C TYR A 89 5.94 -12.31 -5.65
N ASN A 90 6.30 -11.03 -5.52
CA ASN A 90 5.61 -9.88 -6.15
C ASN A 90 4.11 -9.78 -5.80
N ASN A 91 3.69 -10.35 -4.67
CA ASN A 91 2.31 -10.39 -4.21
C ASN A 91 1.99 -9.33 -3.15
N VAL A 92 2.94 -8.46 -2.82
CA VAL A 92 2.73 -7.35 -1.89
C VAL A 92 2.64 -6.06 -2.70
N SER A 93 1.47 -5.44 -2.71
CA SER A 93 1.30 -4.10 -3.29
C SER A 93 1.66 -3.07 -2.24
N ALA A 94 2.63 -2.21 -2.54
CA ALA A 94 2.98 -1.06 -1.71
C ALA A 94 2.33 0.20 -2.31
N THR A 95 1.69 0.99 -1.46
CA THR A 95 1.28 2.34 -1.86
C THR A 95 2.53 3.21 -1.89
N LEU A 96 2.93 3.64 -3.08
CA LEU A 96 3.82 4.79 -3.27
C LEU A 96 2.92 5.95 -3.71
N LEU A 97 3.06 7.09 -3.04
CA LEU A 97 2.42 8.35 -3.44
C LEU A 97 2.80 8.71 -4.88
#